data_AF-A0A2D5RZ93-F1
#
_entry.id   AF-A0A2D5RZ93-F1
#
_cell.length_a   1.000
_cell.length_b   1.000
_cell.length_c   1.000
_cell.angle_alpha   90.00
_cell.angle_beta   90.00
_cell.angle_gamma   90.00
#
_symmetry.space_group_name_H-M   'P 1'
#
loop_
_entity.id
_entity.type
_entity.pdbx_description
1 polymer ?
#
loop_
_entity_poly.entity_id
_entity_poly.type
_entity_poly.pdbx_seq_one_letter_code
_entity_poly.pdbx_strand_id
1 'polypeptide(L)'
;MVATKATLLRLNDSEEYISSFFTSLIAHPGSVLYRELRDNQNCSYTGEYYLDESNELLNFYLSDISNAQYVRIWKPIADYVIDYIKQQGEPDNFYNKPNEGFSESDARWDSPIYVGSLFFEVMVSRAIFQRIDHHMWLMYVDDFLEATLERIERSPDVDFEREFPTRFDYLVYQMFSCCEKWVGSAAHLDYNGVEQANIQHFPEYQAAKTFGGMLRRIIKSSKFRDHQKIYFLEIALRLMRALDQRKLQSYSCLVFNNCIRRHEFTSVDMEIIPELIRIHQQVDHVLMSKDSTFESELAKHS
;
A
#
# COMPACT_ATOMS: atom_id res chain seq x y z
N MET A 1 -4.35 11.80 -25.56
CA MET A 1 -3.44 12.96 -25.34
C MET A 1 -4.05 14.36 -25.11
N VAL A 2 -5.02 14.89 -25.89
CA VAL A 2 -5.44 16.33 -25.76
C VAL A 2 -5.98 16.67 -24.35
N ALA A 3 -6.88 15.84 -23.83
CA ALA A 3 -7.44 16.01 -22.48
C ALA A 3 -6.36 15.93 -21.38
N THR A 4 -5.40 15.02 -21.54
CA THR A 4 -4.24 14.86 -20.65
C THR A 4 -3.35 16.10 -20.65
N LYS A 5 -3.01 16.65 -21.82
CA LYS A 5 -2.19 17.86 -21.93
C LYS A 5 -2.89 19.09 -21.34
N ALA A 6 -4.21 19.14 -21.42
CA ALA A 6 -4.99 20.23 -20.83
C ALA A 6 -4.85 20.31 -19.30
N THR A 7 -4.50 19.21 -18.60
CA THR A 7 -4.28 19.25 -17.14
C THR A 7 -3.08 20.08 -16.74
N LEU A 8 -2.11 20.31 -17.64
CA LEU A 8 -0.94 21.16 -17.36
C LEU A 8 -1.18 22.64 -17.70
N LEU A 9 -2.33 22.99 -18.30
CA LEU A 9 -2.65 24.38 -18.62
C LEU A 9 -3.16 25.09 -17.36
N ARG A 10 -2.59 26.26 -17.06
CA ARG A 10 -3.11 27.16 -16.00
C ARG A 10 -4.37 27.88 -16.49
N LEU A 11 -5.48 27.17 -16.46
CA LEU A 11 -6.82 27.72 -16.61
C LEU A 11 -7.39 28.04 -15.22
N ASN A 12 -8.31 29.00 -15.14
CA ASN A 12 -8.97 29.37 -13.87
C ASN A 12 -9.65 28.16 -13.20
N ASP A 13 -10.14 27.21 -13.99
CA ASP A 13 -10.84 25.99 -13.53
C ASP A 13 -9.97 24.73 -13.61
N SER A 14 -8.63 24.90 -13.61
CA SER A 14 -7.68 23.78 -13.80
C SER A 14 -7.80 22.71 -12.70
N GLU A 15 -8.00 23.10 -11.44
CA GLU A 15 -8.18 22.13 -10.34
C GLU A 15 -9.49 21.34 -10.48
N GLU A 16 -10.60 21.98 -10.86
CA GLU A 16 -11.89 21.32 -11.08
C GLU A 16 -11.82 20.35 -12.27
N TYR A 17 -11.13 20.75 -13.35
CA TYR A 17 -10.89 19.90 -14.50
C TYR A 17 -10.04 18.68 -14.13
N ILE A 18 -8.92 18.87 -13.43
CA ILE A 18 -8.04 17.77 -12.97
C ILE A 18 -8.84 16.80 -12.10
N SER A 19 -9.58 17.33 -11.12
CA SER A 19 -10.39 16.52 -10.22
C SER A 19 -11.41 15.69 -11.00
N SER A 20 -12.22 16.35 -11.84
CA SER A 20 -13.26 15.69 -12.64
C SER A 20 -12.69 14.66 -13.62
N PHE A 21 -11.55 14.97 -14.26
CA PHE A 21 -10.89 14.07 -15.21
C PHE A 21 -10.44 12.78 -14.53
N PHE A 22 -9.66 12.88 -13.45
CA PHE A 22 -9.14 11.69 -12.77
C PHE A 22 -10.21 10.92 -12.01
N THR A 23 -11.17 11.61 -11.38
CA THR A 23 -12.35 10.95 -10.79
C THR A 23 -13.12 10.16 -11.85
N SER A 24 -13.32 10.72 -13.05
CA SER A 24 -13.99 10.02 -14.14
C SER A 24 -13.18 8.80 -14.62
N LEU A 25 -11.84 8.89 -14.67
CA LEU A 25 -11.00 7.77 -15.06
C LEU A 25 -11.11 6.60 -14.08
N ILE A 26 -11.06 6.85 -12.77
CA ILE A 26 -11.15 5.77 -11.77
C ILE A 26 -12.59 5.24 -11.62
N ALA A 27 -13.61 6.06 -11.87
CA ALA A 27 -15.01 5.66 -11.74
C ALA A 27 -15.51 4.71 -12.82
N HIS A 28 -14.81 4.59 -13.96
CA HIS A 28 -15.26 3.82 -15.11
C HIS A 28 -14.26 2.71 -15.45
N PRO A 29 -14.59 1.41 -15.23
CA PRO A 29 -13.69 0.29 -15.56
C PRO A 29 -13.27 0.19 -17.02
N GLY A 30 -14.04 0.79 -17.94
CA GLY A 30 -13.69 0.89 -19.36
C GLY A 30 -12.74 2.05 -19.71
N SER A 31 -12.27 2.81 -18.73
CA SER A 31 -11.42 3.98 -18.99
C SER A 31 -10.00 3.57 -19.39
N VAL A 32 -9.29 4.54 -19.97
CA VAL A 32 -7.88 4.35 -20.36
C VAL A 32 -6.98 4.03 -19.16
N LEU A 33 -7.31 4.51 -17.95
CA LEU A 33 -6.55 4.21 -16.74
C LEU A 33 -6.55 2.71 -16.43
N TYR A 34 -7.72 2.07 -16.52
CA TYR A 34 -7.88 0.64 -16.26
C TYR A 34 -7.15 -0.20 -17.29
N ARG A 35 -7.29 0.14 -18.57
CA ARG A 35 -6.59 -0.53 -19.67
C ARG A 35 -5.08 -0.44 -19.48
N GLU A 36 -4.55 0.77 -19.32
CA GLU A 36 -3.10 0.96 -19.24
C GLU A 36 -2.50 0.31 -18.00
N LEU A 37 -3.15 0.35 -16.84
CA LEU A 37 -2.68 -0.36 -15.65
C LEU A 37 -2.74 -1.88 -15.82
N ARG A 38 -3.75 -2.39 -16.55
CA ARG A 38 -3.85 -3.81 -16.89
C ARG A 38 -2.72 -4.25 -17.81
N ASP A 39 -2.35 -3.41 -18.77
CA ASP A 39 -1.27 -3.71 -19.71
C ASP A 39 0.12 -3.49 -19.05
N ASN A 40 0.21 -2.68 -17.98
CA ASN A 40 1.45 -2.29 -17.32
C ASN A 40 1.80 -3.13 -16.07
N GLN A 41 1.86 -4.46 -16.21
CA GLN A 41 2.18 -5.38 -15.10
C GLN A 41 3.68 -5.72 -14.98
N ASN A 42 4.52 -5.20 -15.88
CA ASN A 42 5.95 -5.51 -15.89
C ASN A 42 6.70 -4.74 -14.79
N CYS A 43 7.00 -5.44 -13.71
CA CYS A 43 7.79 -4.95 -12.58
C CYS A 43 9.10 -5.75 -12.46
N SER A 44 10.21 -5.04 -12.25
CA SER A 44 11.52 -5.67 -12.05
C SER A 44 11.61 -6.32 -10.68
N TYR A 45 12.66 -7.13 -10.45
CA TYR A 45 12.92 -7.72 -9.14
C TYR A 45 13.20 -6.69 -8.04
N THR A 46 13.54 -5.43 -8.41
CA THR A 46 13.79 -4.36 -7.44
C THR A 46 12.50 -3.67 -6.99
N GLY A 47 11.37 -3.95 -7.65
CA GLY A 47 10.11 -3.23 -7.48
C GLY A 47 9.93 -2.06 -8.44
N GLU A 48 10.86 -1.83 -9.39
CA GLU A 48 10.71 -0.77 -10.40
C GLU A 48 9.77 -1.21 -11.52
N TYR A 49 8.74 -0.40 -11.78
CA TYR A 49 7.86 -0.60 -12.92
C TYR A 49 8.45 -0.05 -14.21
N TYR A 50 8.43 -0.89 -15.25
CA TYR A 50 8.63 -0.47 -16.63
C TYR A 50 7.30 0.09 -17.18
N LEU A 51 7.35 1.27 -17.80
CA LEU A 51 6.20 1.87 -18.46
C LEU A 51 6.27 1.56 -19.95
N ASP A 52 5.32 0.76 -20.46
CA ASP A 52 5.24 0.49 -21.90
C ASP A 52 4.89 1.78 -22.65
N GLU A 53 5.61 2.12 -23.71
CA GLU A 53 5.44 3.35 -24.48
C GLU A 53 4.01 3.53 -25.05
N SER A 54 3.27 2.43 -25.24
CA SER A 54 1.87 2.46 -25.69
C SER A 54 0.89 2.97 -24.62
N ASN A 55 1.30 2.99 -23.34
CA ASN A 55 0.53 3.52 -22.23
C ASN A 55 0.69 5.04 -22.12
N GLU A 56 0.04 5.78 -23.02
CA GLU A 56 0.17 7.25 -23.13
C GLU A 56 -0.17 7.99 -21.84
N LEU A 57 -1.23 7.60 -21.11
CA LEU A 57 -1.64 8.27 -19.88
C LEU A 57 -0.59 8.07 -18.79
N LEU A 58 -0.17 6.83 -18.55
CA LEU A 58 0.82 6.50 -17.54
C LEU A 58 2.17 7.13 -17.86
N ASN A 59 2.64 7.05 -19.11
CA ASN A 59 3.90 7.70 -19.50
C ASN A 59 3.84 9.20 -19.26
N PHE A 60 2.77 9.87 -19.69
CA PHE A 60 2.68 11.33 -19.55
C PHE A 60 2.90 11.82 -18.11
N TYR A 61 2.36 11.11 -17.11
CA TYR A 61 2.45 11.53 -15.71
C TYR A 61 3.57 10.85 -14.91
N LEU A 62 3.98 9.63 -15.29
CA LEU A 62 4.83 8.77 -14.44
C LEU A 62 6.22 8.51 -15.03
N SER A 63 6.46 8.83 -16.32
CA SER A 63 7.82 8.79 -16.88
C SER A 63 8.71 9.86 -16.26
N ASP A 64 8.14 11.06 -16.06
CA ASP A 64 8.63 12.13 -15.21
C ASP A 64 7.58 12.42 -14.14
N ILE A 65 7.82 11.92 -12.92
CA ILE A 65 6.86 11.97 -11.83
C ILE A 65 6.59 13.40 -11.32
N SER A 66 7.41 14.38 -11.71
CA SER A 66 7.18 15.79 -11.42
C SER A 66 5.86 16.27 -12.03
N ASN A 67 5.44 15.70 -13.17
CA ASN A 67 4.15 15.98 -13.78
C ASN A 67 3.00 15.52 -12.87
N ALA A 68 3.06 14.29 -12.37
CA ALA A 68 2.10 13.78 -11.40
C ALA A 68 2.06 14.64 -10.13
N GLN A 69 3.23 15.07 -9.64
CA GLN A 69 3.36 15.96 -8.48
C GLN A 69 2.71 17.32 -8.71
N TYR A 70 2.95 17.93 -9.88
CA TYR A 70 2.45 19.24 -10.23
C TYR A 70 0.92 19.31 -10.23
N VAL A 71 0.27 18.29 -10.79
CA VAL A 71 -1.21 18.22 -10.88
C VAL A 71 -1.87 17.39 -9.77
N ARG A 72 -1.10 16.80 -8.85
CA ARG A 72 -1.60 16.04 -7.69
C ARG A 72 -2.58 14.92 -8.07
N ILE A 73 -2.27 14.16 -9.12
CA ILE A 73 -3.16 13.15 -9.74
C ILE A 73 -3.70 12.09 -8.78
N TRP A 74 -2.96 11.81 -7.69
CA TRP A 74 -3.32 10.82 -6.69
C TRP A 74 -4.55 11.19 -5.89
N LYS A 75 -4.78 12.50 -5.64
CA LYS A 75 -5.83 12.97 -4.74
C LYS A 75 -7.24 12.62 -5.25
N PRO A 76 -7.65 13.02 -6.47
CA PRO A 76 -8.98 12.68 -6.97
C PRO A 76 -9.22 11.18 -7.13
N ILE A 77 -8.16 10.40 -7.41
CA ILE A 77 -8.25 8.93 -7.45
C ILE A 77 -8.48 8.38 -6.04
N ALA A 78 -7.69 8.81 -5.07
CA ALA A 78 -7.81 8.34 -3.69
C ALA A 78 -9.13 8.72 -3.04
N ASP A 79 -9.54 9.97 -3.19
CA ASP A 79 -10.80 10.47 -2.63
C ASP A 79 -11.98 9.63 -3.18
N TYR A 80 -12.00 9.35 -4.49
CA TYR A 80 -13.01 8.47 -5.09
C TYR A 80 -12.97 7.04 -4.54
N VAL A 81 -11.78 6.43 -4.44
CA VAL A 81 -11.64 5.05 -3.95
C VAL A 81 -12.12 4.93 -2.51
N ILE A 82 -11.77 5.89 -1.64
CA ILE A 82 -12.21 5.93 -0.25
C ILE A 82 -13.74 6.04 -0.17
N ASP A 83 -14.34 6.96 -0.93
CA ASP A 83 -15.79 7.14 -0.95
C ASP A 83 -16.50 5.91 -1.51
N TYR A 84 -15.93 5.29 -2.55
CA TYR A 84 -16.42 4.03 -3.10
C TYR A 84 -16.40 2.92 -2.06
N ILE A 85 -15.29 2.71 -1.33
CA ILE A 85 -15.18 1.72 -0.25
C ILE A 85 -16.24 1.96 0.83
N LYS A 86 -16.41 3.21 1.27
CA LYS A 86 -17.39 3.56 2.32
C LYS A 86 -18.83 3.18 1.95
N GLN A 87 -19.14 3.06 0.66
CA GLN A 87 -20.45 2.62 0.17
C GLN A 87 -20.64 1.09 0.18
N GLN A 88 -19.60 0.30 0.47
CA GLN A 88 -19.60 -1.18 0.33
C GLN A 88 -19.90 -1.96 1.64
N GLY A 89 -20.62 -1.38 2.60
CA GLY A 89 -20.69 -1.90 3.97
C GLY A 89 -21.74 -2.98 4.30
N GLU A 90 -22.47 -3.51 3.32
CA GLU A 90 -23.53 -4.50 3.60
C GLU A 90 -23.00 -5.94 3.49
N PRO A 91 -23.51 -6.92 4.28
CA PRO A 91 -23.05 -8.31 4.19
C PRO A 91 -23.21 -8.95 2.82
N ASP A 92 -24.29 -8.62 2.10
CA ASP A 92 -24.56 -9.11 0.75
C ASP A 92 -23.78 -8.35 -0.34
N ASN A 93 -22.95 -7.37 0.06
CA ASN A 93 -22.10 -6.64 -0.86
C ASN A 93 -21.11 -7.58 -1.56
N PHE A 94 -20.83 -7.29 -2.82
CA PHE A 94 -19.87 -8.03 -3.66
C PHE A 94 -18.55 -8.31 -2.95
N TYR A 95 -18.00 -7.34 -2.21
CA TYR A 95 -16.68 -7.46 -1.59
C TYR A 95 -16.65 -8.30 -0.30
N ASN A 96 -17.78 -8.39 0.41
CA ASN A 96 -17.95 -9.17 1.63
C ASN A 96 -18.26 -10.66 1.39
N LYS A 97 -18.57 -11.01 0.14
CA LYS A 97 -18.81 -12.40 -0.29
C LYS A 97 -17.51 -13.20 -0.47
N PRO A 98 -17.60 -14.54 -0.53
CA PRO A 98 -16.43 -15.39 -0.69
C PRO A 98 -15.57 -15.00 -1.90
N ASN A 99 -14.25 -15.12 -1.76
CA ASN A 99 -13.29 -14.91 -2.85
C ASN A 99 -13.31 -16.11 -3.83
N GLU A 100 -14.38 -16.23 -4.60
CA GLU A 100 -14.57 -17.30 -5.60
C GLU A 100 -13.76 -17.02 -6.88
N GLY A 101 -12.43 -16.97 -6.75
CA GLY A 101 -11.53 -16.70 -7.87
C GLY A 101 -11.45 -15.23 -8.29
N PHE A 102 -11.97 -14.28 -7.50
CA PHE A 102 -11.79 -12.85 -7.77
C PHE A 102 -10.31 -12.46 -7.78
N SER A 103 -9.50 -13.00 -6.87
CA SER A 103 -8.05 -12.79 -6.83
C SER A 103 -7.31 -13.28 -8.09
N GLU A 104 -7.85 -14.28 -8.79
CA GLU A 104 -7.19 -14.97 -9.91
C GLU A 104 -7.78 -14.60 -11.28
N SER A 105 -8.98 -14.04 -11.30
CA SER A 105 -9.72 -13.73 -12.53
C SER A 105 -9.66 -12.27 -12.93
N ASP A 106 -10.13 -11.97 -14.14
CA ASP A 106 -10.24 -10.61 -14.65
C ASP A 106 -11.25 -9.74 -13.89
N ALA A 107 -12.11 -10.34 -13.04
CA ALA A 107 -13.08 -9.61 -12.23
C ALA A 107 -12.43 -8.57 -11.30
N ARG A 108 -11.17 -8.77 -10.89
CA ARG A 108 -10.44 -7.76 -10.09
C ARG A 108 -10.23 -6.45 -10.84
N TRP A 109 -10.14 -6.49 -12.17
CA TRP A 109 -9.98 -5.29 -12.97
C TRP A 109 -11.24 -4.46 -13.09
N ASP A 110 -12.41 -4.97 -12.70
CA ASP A 110 -13.63 -4.17 -12.61
C ASP A 110 -13.77 -3.47 -11.25
N SER A 111 -12.82 -3.70 -10.32
CA SER A 111 -12.82 -3.14 -8.97
C SER A 111 -12.02 -1.83 -8.89
N PRO A 112 -12.67 -0.69 -8.57
CA PRO A 112 -11.96 0.57 -8.34
C PRO A 112 -10.96 0.50 -7.18
N ILE A 113 -11.23 -0.35 -6.19
CA ILE A 113 -10.32 -0.53 -5.03
C ILE A 113 -9.01 -1.18 -5.48
N TYR A 114 -9.09 -2.22 -6.32
CA TYR A 114 -7.93 -2.91 -6.84
C TYR A 114 -7.13 -1.99 -7.77
N VAL A 115 -7.80 -1.36 -8.73
CA VAL A 115 -7.16 -0.49 -9.72
C VAL A 115 -6.61 0.78 -9.08
N GLY A 116 -7.29 1.34 -8.08
CA GLY A 116 -6.78 2.43 -7.27
C GLY A 116 -5.52 2.05 -6.50
N SER A 117 -5.50 0.86 -5.88
CA SER A 117 -4.31 0.37 -5.16
C SER A 117 -3.13 0.15 -6.12
N LEU A 118 -3.37 -0.46 -7.28
CA LEU A 118 -2.34 -0.68 -8.31
C LEU A 118 -1.82 0.64 -8.91
N PHE A 119 -2.70 1.63 -9.11
CA PHE A 119 -2.30 2.96 -9.53
C PHE A 119 -1.28 3.57 -8.56
N PHE A 120 -1.56 3.50 -7.25
CA PHE A 120 -0.62 3.92 -6.23
C PHE A 120 0.66 3.08 -6.25
N GLU A 121 0.57 1.76 -6.44
CA GLU A 121 1.74 0.87 -6.52
C GLU A 121 2.73 1.35 -7.59
N VAL A 122 2.23 1.56 -8.81
CA VAL A 122 3.03 2.02 -9.95
C VAL A 122 3.55 3.43 -9.71
N MET A 123 2.68 4.38 -9.33
CA MET A 123 3.05 5.79 -9.15
C MET A 123 4.15 5.96 -8.09
N VAL A 124 3.99 5.32 -6.92
CA VAL A 124 4.95 5.44 -5.81
C VAL A 124 6.25 4.71 -6.14
N SER A 125 6.20 3.55 -6.80
CA SER A 125 7.41 2.90 -7.32
C SER A 125 8.19 3.84 -8.24
N ARG A 126 7.52 4.47 -9.22
CA ARG A 126 8.17 5.45 -10.11
C ARG A 126 8.79 6.62 -9.34
N ALA A 127 8.12 7.11 -8.28
CA ALA A 127 8.66 8.17 -7.42
C ALA A 127 9.92 7.75 -6.65
N ILE A 128 9.94 6.51 -6.13
CA ILE A 128 11.09 5.94 -5.39
C ILE A 128 12.32 5.86 -6.31
N PHE A 129 12.17 5.28 -7.50
CA PHE A 129 13.29 5.08 -8.42
C PHE A 129 13.75 6.37 -9.12
N GLN A 130 12.88 7.38 -9.23
CA GLN A 130 13.26 8.73 -9.69
C GLN A 130 13.85 9.61 -8.56
N ARG A 131 13.97 9.08 -7.32
CA ARG A 131 14.59 9.76 -6.16
C ARG A 131 13.95 11.12 -5.82
N ILE A 132 12.62 11.19 -5.89
CA ILE A 132 11.89 12.44 -5.64
C ILE A 132 11.77 12.70 -4.13
N ASP A 133 12.01 13.94 -3.73
CA ASP A 133 12.01 14.41 -2.33
C ASP A 133 10.60 14.78 -1.82
N HIS A 134 9.60 14.04 -2.28
CA HIS A 134 8.21 14.24 -1.93
C HIS A 134 7.52 12.88 -1.84
N HIS A 135 6.84 12.61 -0.73
CA HIS A 135 6.27 11.29 -0.46
C HIS A 135 4.95 10.97 -1.21
N MET A 136 4.56 11.83 -2.16
CA MET A 136 3.45 11.62 -3.11
C MET A 136 2.11 11.16 -2.48
N TRP A 137 1.88 11.50 -1.20
CA TRP A 137 0.73 11.09 -0.40
C TRP A 137 0.47 9.57 -0.42
N LEU A 138 1.53 8.76 -0.45
CA LEU A 138 1.44 7.29 -0.39
C LEU A 138 0.63 6.75 0.81
N MET A 139 0.46 7.59 1.84
CA MET A 139 -0.36 7.29 3.03
C MET A 139 -1.83 7.01 2.70
N TYR A 140 -2.33 7.42 1.52
CA TYR A 140 -3.69 7.09 1.08
C TYR A 140 -3.96 5.58 1.04
N VAL A 141 -2.95 4.73 0.86
CA VAL A 141 -3.13 3.27 0.94
C VAL A 141 -3.45 2.80 2.37
N ASP A 142 -2.97 3.51 3.41
CA ASP A 142 -3.44 3.27 4.79
C ASP A 142 -4.89 3.74 4.98
N ASP A 143 -5.29 4.84 4.34
CA ASP A 143 -6.69 5.30 4.36
C ASP A 143 -7.62 4.31 3.63
N PHE A 144 -7.17 3.71 2.51
CA PHE A 144 -7.91 2.65 1.83
C PHE A 144 -8.07 1.42 2.72
N LEU A 145 -7.00 1.04 3.42
CA LEU A 145 -7.02 -0.06 4.39
C LEU A 145 -8.02 0.25 5.51
N GLU A 146 -7.91 1.41 6.15
CA GLU A 146 -8.82 1.83 7.24
C GLU A 146 -10.27 1.80 6.78
N ALA A 147 -10.59 2.44 5.65
CA ALA A 147 -11.94 2.42 5.09
C ALA A 147 -12.42 0.99 4.79
N THR A 148 -11.53 0.10 4.33
CA THR A 148 -11.87 -1.30 4.04
C THR A 148 -12.16 -2.06 5.33
N LEU A 149 -11.32 -1.93 6.35
CA LEU A 149 -11.49 -2.57 7.66
C LEU A 149 -12.84 -2.20 8.30
N GLU A 150 -13.26 -0.95 8.15
CA GLU A 150 -14.56 -0.46 8.64
C GLU A 150 -15.77 -1.07 7.90
N ARG A 151 -15.57 -1.64 6.70
CA ARG A 151 -16.64 -2.14 5.82
C ARG A 151 -16.68 -3.67 5.70
N ILE A 152 -15.71 -4.36 6.29
CA ILE A 152 -15.73 -5.82 6.39
C ILE A 152 -16.89 -6.25 7.27
N GLU A 153 -17.91 -6.81 6.64
CA GLU A 153 -19.07 -7.45 7.24
C GLU A 153 -19.30 -8.77 6.51
N ARG A 154 -18.54 -9.82 6.89
CA ARG A 154 -18.48 -11.06 6.12
C ARG A 154 -19.83 -11.77 6.04
N SER A 155 -20.17 -12.27 4.85
CA SER A 155 -21.40 -13.02 4.65
C SER A 155 -21.36 -14.39 5.36
N PRO A 156 -22.52 -14.99 5.69
CA PRO A 156 -22.58 -16.24 6.47
C PRO A 156 -21.94 -17.46 5.80
N ASP A 157 -21.81 -17.44 4.48
CA ASP A 157 -21.26 -18.50 3.62
C ASP A 157 -19.73 -18.42 3.43
N VAL A 158 -19.06 -17.48 4.10
CA VAL A 158 -17.60 -17.33 4.01
C VAL A 158 -16.86 -18.47 4.71
N ASP A 159 -16.01 -19.14 3.95
CA ASP A 159 -15.01 -20.08 4.45
C ASP A 159 -13.75 -19.32 4.92
N PHE A 160 -13.55 -19.30 6.23
CA PHE A 160 -12.44 -18.59 6.89
C PHE A 160 -11.11 -19.33 6.82
N GLU A 161 -11.07 -20.57 6.34
CA GLU A 161 -9.82 -21.33 6.24
C GLU A 161 -9.10 -21.09 4.91
N ARG A 162 -9.72 -20.34 3.99
CA ARG A 162 -9.08 -19.89 2.74
C ARG A 162 -8.05 -18.80 3.01
N GLU A 163 -7.01 -18.73 2.17
CA GLU A 163 -5.98 -17.67 2.24
C GLU A 163 -6.61 -16.27 2.24
N PHE A 164 -7.57 -16.05 1.34
CA PHE A 164 -8.40 -14.84 1.31
C PHE A 164 -9.87 -15.25 1.42
N PRO A 165 -10.49 -15.20 2.62
CA PRO A 165 -11.87 -15.61 2.81
C PRO A 165 -12.85 -14.82 1.92
N THR A 166 -12.71 -13.50 1.88
CA THR A 166 -13.53 -12.59 1.05
C THR A 166 -12.69 -11.82 0.04
N ARG A 167 -13.36 -11.12 -0.89
CA ARG A 167 -12.67 -10.21 -1.81
C ARG A 167 -12.02 -9.04 -1.06
N PHE A 168 -12.63 -8.57 0.04
CA PHE A 168 -11.98 -7.58 0.90
C PHE A 168 -10.72 -8.11 1.58
N ASP A 169 -10.69 -9.37 2.04
CA ASP A 169 -9.47 -9.95 2.62
C ASP A 169 -8.32 -9.94 1.58
N TYR A 170 -8.62 -10.26 0.32
CA TYR A 170 -7.64 -10.14 -0.78
C TYR A 170 -7.23 -8.69 -1.03
N LEU A 171 -8.16 -7.74 -1.05
CA LEU A 171 -7.84 -6.32 -1.28
C LEU A 171 -6.99 -5.73 -0.16
N VAL A 172 -7.24 -6.11 1.10
CA VAL A 172 -6.38 -5.76 2.25
C VAL A 172 -4.96 -6.30 2.04
N TYR A 173 -4.83 -7.56 1.62
CA TYR A 173 -3.53 -8.12 1.25
C TYR A 173 -2.85 -7.35 0.13
N GLN A 174 -3.57 -6.99 -0.94
CA GLN A 174 -3.02 -6.21 -2.05
C GLN A 174 -2.48 -4.86 -1.59
N MET A 175 -3.26 -4.09 -0.83
CA MET A 175 -2.84 -2.81 -0.26
C MET A 175 -1.57 -2.96 0.61
N PHE A 176 -1.55 -3.99 1.47
CA PHE A 176 -0.41 -4.26 2.35
C PHE A 176 0.85 -4.65 1.55
N SER A 177 0.70 -5.50 0.52
CA SER A 177 1.80 -5.91 -0.35
C SER A 177 2.32 -4.77 -1.24
N CYS A 178 1.46 -3.85 -1.69
CA CYS A 178 1.91 -2.63 -2.39
C CYS A 178 2.91 -1.86 -1.53
N CYS A 179 2.56 -1.63 -0.26
CA CYS A 179 3.39 -0.89 0.68
C CYS A 179 4.67 -1.67 1.05
N GLU A 180 4.58 -2.99 1.24
CA GLU A 180 5.73 -3.88 1.43
C GLU A 180 6.77 -3.73 0.32
N LYS A 181 6.35 -3.77 -0.96
CA LYS A 181 7.24 -3.62 -2.12
C LYS A 181 7.96 -2.26 -2.14
N TRP A 182 7.27 -1.19 -1.76
CA TRP A 182 7.88 0.14 -1.66
C TRP A 182 8.98 0.19 -0.61
N VAL A 183 8.75 -0.41 0.56
CA VAL A 183 9.77 -0.51 1.60
C VAL A 183 10.92 -1.40 1.14
N GLY A 184 10.61 -2.54 0.52
CA GLY A 184 11.59 -3.49 -0.01
C GLY A 184 12.50 -2.88 -1.08
N SER A 185 11.97 -1.92 -1.87
CA SER A 185 12.74 -1.20 -2.88
C SER A 185 13.98 -0.50 -2.29
N ALA A 186 13.95 -0.09 -1.02
CA ALA A 186 15.09 0.51 -0.32
C ALA A 186 16.36 -0.35 -0.37
N ALA A 187 16.22 -1.68 -0.44
CA ALA A 187 17.34 -2.63 -0.56
C ALA A 187 18.10 -2.55 -1.89
N HIS A 188 17.56 -1.84 -2.87
CA HIS A 188 18.06 -1.76 -4.25
C HIS A 188 18.45 -0.35 -4.66
N LEU A 189 18.30 0.64 -3.78
CA LEU A 189 18.61 2.04 -4.06
C LEU A 189 20.06 2.37 -3.67
N ASP A 190 20.67 3.28 -4.42
CA ASP A 190 21.97 3.84 -4.09
C ASP A 190 21.78 5.09 -3.20
N TYR A 191 22.43 5.08 -2.04
CA TYR A 191 22.45 6.19 -1.08
C TYR A 191 23.84 6.85 -0.99
N ASN A 192 24.79 6.46 -1.84
CA ASN A 192 26.12 7.06 -1.86
C ASN A 192 26.02 8.57 -2.11
N GLY A 193 26.57 9.36 -1.19
CA GLY A 193 26.54 10.82 -1.28
C GLY A 193 25.21 11.47 -0.89
N VAL A 194 24.22 10.70 -0.42
CA VAL A 194 22.98 11.25 0.13
C VAL A 194 23.15 11.48 1.63
N GLU A 195 22.92 12.72 2.07
CA GLU A 195 22.89 13.04 3.50
C GLU A 195 21.72 12.35 4.22
N GLN A 196 21.95 11.90 5.46
CA GLN A 196 20.94 11.19 6.26
C GLN A 196 19.64 11.99 6.43
N ALA A 197 19.72 13.31 6.51
CA ALA A 197 18.54 14.19 6.61
C ALA A 197 17.65 14.11 5.37
N ASN A 198 18.25 13.92 4.19
CA ASN A 198 17.52 13.84 2.93
C ASN A 198 16.86 12.47 2.72
N ILE A 199 17.42 11.40 3.31
CA ILE A 199 16.82 10.04 3.26
C ILE A 199 15.40 10.07 3.82
N GLN A 200 15.14 10.88 4.84
CA GLN A 200 13.83 10.98 5.48
C GLN A 200 12.75 11.57 4.56
N HIS A 201 13.15 12.26 3.48
CA HIS A 201 12.26 12.89 2.51
C HIS A 201 11.96 11.98 1.29
N PHE A 202 12.61 10.82 1.18
CA PHE A 202 12.32 9.90 0.08
C PHE A 202 11.10 9.02 0.37
N PRO A 203 10.35 8.59 -0.67
CA PRO A 203 9.07 7.91 -0.48
C PRO A 203 9.20 6.58 0.25
N GLU A 204 10.28 5.81 0.05
CA GLU A 204 10.50 4.53 0.73
C GLU A 204 10.61 4.67 2.26
N TYR A 205 11.11 5.81 2.75
CA TYR A 205 11.20 6.09 4.19
C TYR A 205 9.81 6.27 4.79
N GLN A 206 8.95 7.03 4.12
CA GLN A 206 7.56 7.21 4.53
C GLN A 206 6.76 5.91 4.35
N ALA A 207 7.05 5.12 3.30
CA ALA A 207 6.45 3.80 3.12
C ALA A 207 6.72 2.88 4.32
N ALA A 208 7.93 2.91 4.91
CA ALA A 208 8.24 2.08 6.08
C ALA A 208 7.38 2.44 7.31
N LYS A 209 7.13 3.74 7.51
CA LYS A 209 6.23 4.22 8.56
C LYS A 209 4.79 3.77 8.29
N THR A 210 4.31 3.98 7.06
CA THR A 210 2.97 3.60 6.63
C THR A 210 2.75 2.10 6.75
N PHE A 211 3.70 1.28 6.31
CA PHE A 211 3.66 -0.18 6.44
C PHE A 211 3.52 -0.65 7.89
N GLY A 212 4.32 -0.07 8.81
CA GLY A 212 4.18 -0.33 10.24
C GLY A 212 2.80 0.05 10.79
N GLY A 213 2.29 1.23 10.41
CA GLY A 213 0.94 1.68 10.78
C GLY A 213 -0.17 0.76 10.27
N MET A 214 -0.07 0.31 9.02
CA MET A 214 -1.01 -0.65 8.43
C MET A 214 -1.00 -1.99 9.18
N LEU A 215 0.19 -2.51 9.52
CA LEU A 215 0.33 -3.74 10.31
C LEU A 215 -0.33 -3.59 11.67
N ARG A 216 -0.13 -2.45 12.35
CA ARG A 216 -0.81 -2.14 13.61
C ARG A 216 -2.33 -2.22 13.47
N ARG A 217 -2.90 -1.58 12.45
CA ARG A 217 -4.35 -1.57 12.22
C ARG A 217 -4.91 -2.97 12.01
N ILE A 218 -4.20 -3.80 11.24
CA ILE A 218 -4.57 -5.19 11.00
C ILE A 218 -4.55 -5.99 12.31
N ILE A 219 -3.46 -5.90 13.10
CA ILE A 219 -3.33 -6.63 14.36
C ILE A 219 -4.41 -6.20 15.38
N LYS A 220 -4.74 -4.90 15.45
CA LYS A 220 -5.80 -4.40 16.34
C LYS A 220 -7.21 -4.70 15.85
N SER A 221 -7.39 -5.02 14.57
CA SER A 221 -8.71 -5.22 14.01
C SER A 221 -9.36 -6.48 14.58
N SER A 222 -10.57 -6.32 15.13
CA SER A 222 -11.43 -7.45 15.51
C SER A 222 -12.00 -8.19 14.29
N LYS A 223 -11.86 -7.61 13.09
CA LYS A 223 -12.30 -8.23 11.83
C LYS A 223 -11.36 -9.34 11.37
N PHE A 224 -10.15 -9.47 11.91
CA PHE A 224 -9.20 -10.49 11.50
C PHE A 224 -9.02 -11.57 12.57
N ARG A 225 -8.98 -12.84 12.15
CA ARG A 225 -8.62 -13.98 12.99
C ARG A 225 -7.11 -14.04 13.19
N ASP A 226 -6.68 -14.78 14.21
CA ASP A 226 -5.26 -14.92 14.55
C ASP A 226 -4.39 -15.40 13.40
N HIS A 227 -4.81 -16.43 12.66
CA HIS A 227 -4.03 -16.94 11.52
C HIS A 227 -3.80 -15.86 10.45
N GLN A 228 -4.77 -14.96 10.25
CA GLN A 228 -4.64 -13.88 9.28
C GLN A 228 -3.68 -12.80 9.81
N LYS A 229 -3.79 -12.43 11.10
CA LYS A 229 -2.85 -11.48 11.74
C LYS A 229 -1.42 -12.02 11.71
N ILE A 230 -1.24 -13.31 11.97
CA ILE A 230 0.05 -14.02 11.87
C ILE A 230 0.58 -13.92 10.44
N TYR A 231 -0.23 -14.21 9.42
CA TYR A 231 0.19 -14.09 8.02
C TYR A 231 0.72 -12.68 7.66
N PHE A 232 0.03 -11.63 8.09
CA PHE A 232 0.51 -10.25 7.88
C PHE A 232 1.80 -9.94 8.67
N LEU A 233 1.92 -10.45 9.89
CA LEU A 233 3.16 -10.35 10.65
C LEU A 233 4.32 -11.08 9.96
N GLU A 234 4.08 -12.27 9.39
CA GLU A 234 5.10 -13.03 8.66
C GLU A 234 5.60 -12.30 7.40
N ILE A 235 4.72 -11.58 6.70
CA ILE A 235 5.13 -10.67 5.60
C ILE A 235 6.07 -9.59 6.15
N ALA A 236 5.70 -8.92 7.25
CA ALA A 236 6.52 -7.87 7.84
C ALA A 236 7.88 -8.39 8.36
N LEU A 237 7.92 -9.57 8.99
CA LEU A 237 9.14 -10.19 9.48
C LEU A 237 10.09 -10.57 8.34
N ARG A 238 9.56 -11.12 7.23
CA ARG A 238 10.35 -11.41 6.03
C ARG A 238 10.97 -10.15 5.43
N LEU A 239 10.19 -9.08 5.32
CA LEU A 239 10.66 -7.78 4.85
C LEU A 239 11.77 -7.23 5.76
N MET A 240 11.53 -7.15 7.07
CA MET A 240 12.52 -6.64 8.03
C MET A 240 13.82 -7.46 8.02
N ARG A 241 13.72 -8.80 7.90
CA ARG A 241 14.89 -9.66 7.75
C ARG A 241 15.67 -9.36 6.48
N ALA A 242 14.99 -9.14 5.35
CA ALA A 242 15.64 -8.78 4.09
C ALA A 242 16.37 -7.42 4.19
N LEU A 243 15.77 -6.44 4.87
CA LEU A 243 16.38 -5.14 5.15
C LEU A 243 17.61 -5.28 6.07
N ASP A 244 17.50 -6.05 7.15
CA ASP A 244 18.59 -6.28 8.10
C ASP A 244 19.81 -6.92 7.40
N GLN A 245 19.58 -7.89 6.51
CA GLN A 245 20.63 -8.54 5.70
C GLN A 245 21.35 -7.55 4.77
N ARG A 246 20.69 -6.46 4.38
CA ARG A 246 21.24 -5.38 3.56
C ARG A 246 21.80 -4.22 4.38
N LYS A 247 21.89 -4.37 5.71
CA LYS A 247 22.32 -3.34 6.66
C LYS A 247 21.41 -2.09 6.66
N LEU A 248 20.11 -2.31 6.45
CA LEU A 248 19.06 -1.30 6.49
C LEU A 248 18.20 -1.41 7.76
N GLN A 249 18.83 -1.72 8.91
CA GLN A 249 18.14 -1.87 10.20
C GLN A 249 17.33 -0.63 10.58
N SER A 250 17.73 0.56 10.12
CA SER A 250 16.97 1.80 10.34
C SER A 250 15.55 1.72 9.76
N TYR A 251 15.36 1.10 8.59
CA TYR A 251 14.03 0.86 8.01
C TYR A 251 13.25 -0.18 8.80
N SER A 252 13.89 -1.26 9.24
CA SER A 252 13.28 -2.24 10.14
C SER A 252 12.79 -1.61 11.45
N CYS A 253 13.61 -0.75 12.08
CA CYS A 253 13.23 0.02 13.26
C CYS A 253 12.03 0.94 12.97
N LEU A 254 11.96 1.58 11.80
CA LEU A 254 10.81 2.43 11.43
C LEU A 254 9.52 1.63 11.34
N VAL A 255 9.56 0.47 10.68
CA VAL A 255 8.40 -0.43 10.59
C VAL A 255 7.94 -0.83 11.99
N PHE A 256 8.86 -1.32 12.84
CA PHE A 256 8.52 -1.74 14.20
C PHE A 256 7.94 -0.60 15.04
N ASN A 257 8.62 0.56 15.05
CA ASN A 257 8.20 1.70 15.86
C ASN A 257 6.81 2.22 15.49
N ASN A 258 6.47 2.22 14.19
CA ASN A 258 5.13 2.62 13.74
C ASN A 258 4.09 1.51 13.91
N CYS A 259 4.52 0.24 13.99
CA CYS A 259 3.62 -0.85 14.40
C CYS A 259 3.17 -0.72 15.86
N ILE A 260 4.01 -0.16 16.74
CA ILE A 260 3.70 -0.10 18.17
C ILE A 260 3.22 1.28 18.66
N ARG A 261 3.00 2.24 17.76
CA ARG A 261 2.56 3.61 18.09
C ARG A 261 1.36 3.99 17.24
N ARG A 262 0.52 4.89 17.76
CA ARG A 262 -0.59 5.45 16.96
C ARG A 262 -0.08 6.46 15.94
N HIS A 263 0.87 7.29 16.35
CA HIS A 263 1.60 8.25 15.53
C HIS A 263 3.06 8.30 15.96
N GLU A 264 3.96 8.77 15.08
CA GLU A 264 5.42 8.76 15.29
C GLU A 264 5.88 9.31 16.64
N PHE A 265 5.24 10.38 17.13
CA PHE A 265 5.60 11.06 18.39
C PHE A 265 4.74 10.66 19.60
N THR A 266 3.93 9.62 19.47
CA THR A 266 3.07 9.14 20.57
C THR A 266 3.77 8.05 21.39
N SER A 267 3.30 7.86 22.64
CA SER A 267 3.73 6.74 23.47
C SER A 267 3.41 5.41 22.80
N VAL A 268 4.13 4.36 23.21
CA VAL A 268 3.80 2.97 22.88
C VAL A 268 2.31 2.73 23.17
N ASP A 269 1.60 2.11 22.24
CA ASP A 269 0.26 1.61 22.48
C ASP A 269 0.34 0.37 23.37
N MET A 270 -0.04 0.50 24.64
CA MET A 270 0.11 -0.58 25.62
C MET A 270 -0.77 -1.81 25.31
N GLU A 271 -1.75 -1.69 24.42
CA GLU A 271 -2.59 -2.82 23.99
C GLU A 271 -1.93 -3.64 22.86
N ILE A 272 -1.04 -3.03 22.06
CA ILE A 272 -0.47 -3.71 20.89
C ILE A 272 0.64 -4.68 21.28
N ILE A 273 1.42 -4.37 22.31
CA ILE A 273 2.60 -5.17 22.69
C ILE A 273 2.19 -6.59 23.12
N PRO A 274 1.22 -6.77 24.04
CA PRO A 274 0.80 -8.11 24.44
C PRO A 274 0.22 -8.91 23.27
N GLU A 275 -0.55 -8.28 22.40
CA GLU A 275 -1.12 -8.93 21.22
C GLU A 275 -0.02 -9.33 20.22
N LEU A 276 0.94 -8.45 19.97
CA LEU A 276 2.08 -8.70 19.10
C LEU A 276 2.94 -9.86 19.63
N ILE A 277 3.23 -9.91 20.93
CA ILE A 277 3.93 -11.03 21.58
C ILE A 277 3.13 -12.34 21.38
N ARG A 278 1.82 -12.30 21.62
CA ARG A 278 0.94 -13.48 21.55
C ARG A 278 0.88 -14.07 20.13
N ILE A 279 0.77 -13.24 19.10
CA ILE A 279 0.76 -13.73 17.70
C ILE A 279 2.17 -14.09 17.23
N HIS A 280 3.20 -13.38 17.67
CA HIS A 280 4.60 -13.66 17.31
C HIS A 280 5.06 -15.03 17.81
N GLN A 281 4.62 -15.46 18.99
CA GLN A 281 4.90 -16.81 19.51
C GLN A 281 4.34 -17.95 18.64
N GLN A 282 3.43 -17.65 17.71
CA GLN A 282 2.80 -18.61 16.80
C GLN A 282 3.37 -18.55 15.37
N VAL A 283 4.27 -17.61 15.09
CA VAL A 283 4.96 -17.49 13.80
C VAL A 283 5.89 -18.70 13.59
N ASP A 284 6.07 -19.10 12.34
CA ASP A 284 7.04 -20.14 12.00
C ASP A 284 8.45 -19.79 12.54
N HIS A 285 9.01 -20.71 13.33
CA HIS A 285 10.37 -20.63 13.87
C HIS A 285 11.47 -20.33 12.83
N VAL A 286 11.26 -20.63 11.54
CA VAL A 286 12.21 -20.30 10.46
C VAL A 286 12.34 -18.78 10.24
N LEU A 287 11.28 -18.03 10.55
CA LEU A 287 11.26 -16.56 10.49
C LEU A 287 11.79 -15.91 11.76
N MET A 288 11.85 -16.66 12.87
CA MET A 288 12.40 -16.18 14.13
C MET A 288 13.93 -16.18 14.08
N SER A 289 14.54 -15.00 14.21
CA SER A 289 15.99 -14.83 14.27
C SER A 289 16.32 -13.93 15.43
N LYS A 290 16.98 -14.47 16.46
CA LYS A 290 17.33 -13.75 17.71
C LYS A 290 18.13 -12.47 17.46
N ASP A 291 18.90 -12.43 16.37
CA ASP A 291 19.71 -11.28 15.99
C ASP A 291 18.96 -10.29 15.07
N SER A 292 17.67 -10.50 14.81
CA SER A 292 16.88 -9.58 13.98
C SER A 292 16.54 -8.29 14.71
N THR A 293 16.31 -7.23 13.94
CA THR A 293 15.86 -5.96 14.47
C THR A 293 14.51 -6.12 15.19
N PHE A 294 13.59 -6.94 14.66
CA PHE A 294 12.29 -7.17 15.29
C PHE A 294 12.42 -7.71 16.71
N GLU A 295 13.17 -8.80 16.90
CA GLU A 295 13.39 -9.41 18.22
C GLU A 295 14.07 -8.44 19.18
N SER A 296 15.08 -7.73 18.69
CA SER A 296 15.83 -6.75 19.48
C SER A 296 14.96 -5.59 19.96
N GLU A 297 14.03 -5.12 19.13
CA GLU A 297 13.09 -4.06 19.50
C GLU A 297 11.95 -4.57 20.40
N LEU A 298 11.41 -5.76 20.12
CA LEU A 298 10.35 -6.38 20.93
C LEU A 298 10.83 -6.68 22.37
N ALA A 299 12.08 -7.11 22.52
CA ALA A 299 12.68 -7.39 23.84
C ALA A 299 12.78 -6.15 24.75
N LYS A 300 12.76 -4.93 24.18
CA LYS A 300 12.76 -3.68 24.98
C LYS A 300 11.42 -3.40 25.67
N HIS A 301 10.39 -4.15 25.30
CA HIS A 301 9.01 -3.98 25.77
C HIS A 301 8.45 -5.24 26.45
N SER A 302 9.26 -6.29 26.56
CA SER A 302 8.91 -7.58 27.19
C SER A 302 9.37 -7.67 28.64
#